data_AF-A0A5K1HZU7-F1
#
_entry.id   AF-A0A5K1HZU7-F1
#
_cell.length_a   1.000
_cell.length_b   1.000
_cell.length_c   1.000
_cell.angle_alpha   90.00
_cell.angle_beta   90.00
_cell.angle_gamma   90.00
#
_symmetry.space_group_name_H-M   'P 1'
#
loop_
_entity.id
_entity.type
_entity.pdbx_description
1 polymer ?
#
loop_
_entity_poly.entity_id
_entity_poly.type
_entity_poly.pdbx_seq_one_letter_code
_entity_poly.pdbx_strand_id
1 'polypeptide(L)' 'MVAAGNSLALTRGIQEEEVGPARYRQEFLTIAWEQIHLRNIYPFQYFSIGASLIPFIEHNDANRALM' A
#
# COMPACT_ATOMS: atom_id res chain seq x y z
N MET A 1 -12.65 4.54 -3.56
CA MET A 1 -11.25 4.40 -4.04
C MET A 1 -10.50 3.34 -3.23
N VAL A 2 -9.26 2.97 -3.59
CA VAL A 2 -8.43 2.02 -2.80
C VAL A 2 -7.27 2.79 -2.16
N ALA A 3 -6.99 2.60 -0.87
CA ALA A 3 -5.82 3.21 -0.23
C ALA A 3 -4.52 2.80 -0.94
N ALA A 4 -3.61 3.74 -1.14
CA ALA A 4 -2.30 3.50 -1.68
C ALA A 4 -1.28 3.54 -0.53
N GLY A 5 -0.64 2.40 -0.24
CA GLY A 5 0.35 2.28 0.83
C GLY A 5 -0.11 1.45 2.03
N ASN A 6 0.78 1.29 3.00
CA ASN A 6 0.57 0.46 4.19
C ASN A 6 0.17 1.34 5.39
N SER A 7 -1.01 1.97 5.31
CA SER A 7 -1.57 2.60 6.50
C SER A 7 -2.14 1.52 7.41
N LEU A 8 -1.42 1.23 8.50
CA LEU A 8 -1.81 0.28 9.55
C LEU A 8 -2.94 0.82 10.44
N ALA A 9 -3.87 1.60 9.90
CA ALA A 9 -5.07 2.08 10.59
C ALA A 9 -6.08 0.93 10.80
N LEU A 10 -5.64 -0.21 11.33
CA LEU A 10 -6.47 -1.35 11.72
C LEU A 10 -7.39 -0.97 12.88
N THR A 11 -6.96 -0.03 13.73
CA THR A 11 -7.71 0.45 14.87
C THR A 11 -8.56 1.66 14.46
N ARG A 12 -9.89 1.54 14.54
CA ARG A 12 -10.86 2.62 14.24
C ARG A 12 -10.61 3.96 14.97
N GLY A 13 -9.77 3.97 16.02
CA GLY A 13 -9.43 5.16 16.80
C GLY A 13 -8.15 5.89 16.37
N ILE A 14 -7.39 5.37 15.40
CA ILE A 14 -6.16 6.00 14.89
C ILE A 14 -6.48 6.62 13.52
N GLN A 15 -7.39 7.59 13.51
CA GLN A 15 -7.55 8.49 12.36
C GLN A 15 -6.43 9.54 12.47
N GLU A 16 -5.20 9.15 12.17
CA GLU A 16 -4.05 10.07 12.24
C GLU A 16 -4.02 11.08 11.08
N GLU A 17 -4.79 10.85 10.00
CA GLU A 17 -4.89 11.79 8.87
C GLU A 17 -6.35 11.97 8.37
N GLU A 18 -6.79 13.23 8.23
CA GLU A 18 -8.08 13.59 7.59
C GLU A 18 -8.11 13.21 6.10
N VAL A 19 -6.94 13.12 5.46
CA VAL A 19 -6.77 12.77 4.05
C VAL A 19 -5.68 11.72 3.89
N GLY A 20 -5.89 10.74 3.02
CA GLY A 20 -4.93 9.68 2.76
C GLY A 20 -4.62 9.48 1.27
N PRO A 21 -3.45 8.91 0.94
CA PRO A 21 -3.13 8.50 -0.41
C PRO A 21 -4.04 7.35 -0.86
N ALA A 22 -4.56 7.46 -2.08
CA ALA A 22 -5.44 6.48 -2.70
C ALA A 22 -5.12 6.32 -4.18
N ARG A 23 -5.54 5.20 -4.76
CA ARG A 23 -5.51 4.93 -6.20
C ARG A 23 -6.92 4.78 -6.73
N TYR A 24 -7.21 5.47 -7.84
CA TYR A 24 -8.45 5.32 -8.59
C TYR A 24 -8.15 5.39 -10.08
N ARG A 25 -8.56 4.36 -10.83
CA ARG A 25 -8.32 4.27 -12.28
C ARG A 25 -6.86 4.55 -12.67
N GLN A 26 -5.93 3.89 -11.98
CA GLN A 26 -4.47 4.02 -12.17
C GLN A 26 -3.85 5.36 -11.76
N GLU A 27 -4.65 6.35 -11.39
CA GLU A 27 -4.17 7.63 -10.87
C GLU A 27 -3.96 7.57 -9.36
N PHE A 28 -2.87 8.17 -8.89
CA PHE A 28 -2.61 8.40 -7.47
C PHE A 28 -3.22 9.74 -7.05
N LEU A 29 -4.03 9.69 -6.00
CA LEU A 29 -4.82 10.80 -5.49
C LEU A 29 -4.61 10.94 -3.98
N THR A 30 -4.78 12.14 -3.45
CA THR A 30 -4.95 12.36 -2.01
C THR A 30 -6.41 12.70 -1.77
N ILE A 31 -7.12 11.89 -0.98
CA ILE A 31 -8.57 12.01 -0.78
C ILE A 31 -8.91 11.92 0.71
N ALA A 32 -10.08 12.43 1.09
CA ALA A 32 -10.58 12.28 2.46
C ALA A 32 -10.65 10.79 2.85
N TRP A 33 -10.29 10.48 4.09
CA TRP A 33 -10.23 9.10 4.59
C TRP A 33 -11.56 8.35 4.41
N GLU A 34 -12.69 9.04 4.57
CA GLU A 34 -14.04 8.49 4.41
C GLU A 34 -14.36 8.04 2.98
N GLN A 35 -13.62 8.54 1.98
CA GLN A 35 -13.78 8.19 0.56
C GLN A 35 -12.95 6.96 0.14
N ILE A 36 -12.09 6.47 1.04
CA ILE A 36 -11.35 5.22 0.86
C ILE A 36 -12.27 4.05 1.21
N HIS A 37 -12.55 3.18 0.23
CA HIS A 37 -13.49 2.06 0.39
C HIS A 37 -12.78 0.73 0.64
N LEU A 38 -11.53 0.60 0.20
CA LEU A 38 -10.73 -0.61 0.28
C LEU A 38 -9.30 -0.26 0.68
N ARG A 39 -8.61 -1.19 1.36
CA ARG A 39 -7.23 -1.06 1.77
C ARG A 39 -6.51 -2.41 1.73
N ASN A 40 -5.19 -2.38 1.59
CA ASN A 40 -4.38 -3.56 1.81
C ASN A 40 -4.10 -3.72 3.30
N ILE A 41 -3.95 -4.97 3.73
CA ILE A 41 -3.61 -5.30 5.13
C ILE A 41 -2.19 -5.85 5.25
N TYR A 42 -1.55 -6.17 4.13
CA TYR A 42 -0.25 -6.83 4.11
C TYR A 42 0.68 -6.21 3.04
N PRO A 43 1.91 -5.80 3.41
CA PRO A 43 2.87 -5.16 2.49
C PRO A 43 3.16 -5.97 1.24
N PHE A 44 3.27 -7.30 1.37
CA PHE A 44 3.69 -8.16 0.27
C PHE A 44 2.52 -8.65 -0.61
N GLN A 45 1.32 -8.06 -0.48
CA GLN A 45 0.15 -8.43 -1.30
C GLN A 45 0.40 -8.24 -2.82
N TYR A 46 1.40 -7.44 -3.18
CA TYR A 46 1.78 -7.18 -4.58
C TYR A 46 2.85 -8.14 -5.14
N PHE A 47 3.47 -8.97 -4.31
CA PHE A 47 4.56 -9.84 -4.70
C PHE A 47 4.13 -11.31 -4.71
N SER A 48 4.77 -12.11 -5.57
CA SER A 48 4.63 -13.57 -5.50
C SER A 48 5.31 -14.12 -4.24
N ILE A 49 5.07 -15.39 -3.92
CA ILE A 49 5.76 -16.05 -2.79
C ILE A 49 7.28 -15.97 -2.95
N GLY A 50 7.82 -16.20 -4.15
CA GLY A 50 9.26 -16.12 -4.39
C GLY A 50 9.84 -14.73 -4.12
N ALA A 51 9.25 -13.69 -4.72
CA ALA A 51 9.71 -12.31 -4.51
C ALA A 51 9.55 -11.86 -3.05
N SER A 52 8.52 -12.34 -2.35
CA SER A 52 8.29 -12.03 -0.93
C SER A 52 9.37 -12.59 0.01
N LEU A 53 10.20 -13.53 -0.45
CA LEU A 53 11.31 -14.12 0.32
C LEU A 53 12.62 -13.33 0.17
N ILE A 54 12.69 -12.33 -0.71
CA ILE A 54 13.87 -11.48 -0.87
C ILE A 54 13.94 -10.53 0.34
N PRO A 55 14.94 -10.64 1.22
CA PRO A 55 15.08 -9.72 2.34
C PRO A 55 15.39 -8.32 1.82
N PHE A 56 14.79 -7.31 2.46
CA PHE A 56 15.01 -5.90 2.12
C PHE A 56 14.72 -5.59 0.63
N ILE A 57 13.69 -6.22 0.04
CA ILE A 57 13.32 -6.03 -1.38
C ILE A 57 13.05 -4.56 -1.72
N GLU A 58 12.57 -3.77 -0.77
CA GLU A 58 12.36 -2.32 -0.89
C GLU A 58 13.64 -1.52 -1.13
N HIS A 59 14.82 -2.11 -0.86
CA HIS A 59 16.14 -1.53 -1.13
C HIS A 59 16.76 -2.02 -2.44
N ASN A 60 16.09 -2.92 -3.16
CA ASN A 60 16.55 -3.43 -4.45
C ASN A 60 15.79 -2.75 -5.60
N ASP A 61 16.45 -2.58 -6.75
CA ASP A 61 15.74 -2.20 -7.97
C ASP A 61 15.00 -3.41 -8.56
N ALA A 62 14.03 -3.11 -9.44
CA ALA A 62 13.16 -4.14 -10.01
C ALA A 62 13.92 -5.17 -10.87
N ASN A 63 15.01 -4.79 -11.54
CA ASN A 63 15.77 -5.72 -12.38
C ASN A 63 16.58 -6.68 -11.52
N ARG A 64 17.21 -6.19 -10.44
CA ARG A 64 17.91 -7.04 -9.46
C ARG A 64 16.98 -7.96 -8.69
N ALA A 65 15.73 -7.55 -8.47
CA ALA A 65 14.71 -8.41 -7.85
C ALA A 65 14.11 -9.46 -8.81
N LEU A 66 14.22 -9.24 -10.12
CA LEU A 66 13.66 -10.11 -11.17
C LEU A 66 14.66 -11.17 -11.68
N MET A 67 15.95 -10.88 -11.61
CA MET A 67 17.04 -11.79 -12.01
C MET A 67 17.17 -12.97 -11.04
#